data_AF-A0A6G9J3L4-F1
#
_entry.id   AF-A0A6G9J3L4-F1
#
_cell.length_a   1.000
_cell.length_b   1.000
_cell.length_c   1.000
_cell.angle_alpha   90.00
_cell.angle_beta   90.00
_cell.angle_gamma   90.00
#
_symmetry.space_group_name_H-M   'P 1'
#
loop_
_entity.id
_entity.type
_entity.pdbx_description
1 polymer ?
#
loop_
_entity_poly.entity_id
_entity_poly.type
_entity_poly.pdbx_seq_one_letter_code
_entity_poly.pdbx_strand_id
1 'polypeptide(L)' 'MGNRLFQEARKAVMQAKQAANGQADIDLDRAIAIAKNALSSAYAHSSLAEKAQLRQFQEELDQLTQ' A
#
# COMPACT_ATOMS: atom_id res chain seq x y z
N MET A 1 8.36 18.91 2.67
CA MET A 1 9.06 17.74 2.12
C MET A 1 8.19 16.52 2.34
N GLY A 2 7.38 16.16 1.35
CA GLY A 2 6.46 15.02 1.47
C GLY A 2 7.23 13.71 1.52
N ASN A 3 6.89 12.84 2.46
CA ASN A 3 7.54 11.54 2.63
C ASN A 3 7.34 10.70 1.37
N ARG A 4 8.41 10.52 0.59
CA ARG A 4 8.37 9.80 -0.70
C ARG A 4 7.88 8.36 -0.51
N LEU A 5 8.30 7.71 0.58
CA LEU A 5 7.91 6.34 0.90
C LEU A 5 6.41 6.27 1.22
N PHE A 6 5.86 7.25 1.92
CA PHE A 6 4.42 7.33 2.17
C PHE A 6 3.62 7.45 0.86
N GLN A 7 4.08 8.29 -0.06
CA GLN A 7 3.43 8.46 -1.38
C GLN A 7 3.51 7.17 -2.21
N GLU A 8 4.65 6.48 -2.15
CA GLU A 8 4.88 5.20 -2.83
C GLU A 8 3.98 4.09 -2.26
N ALA A 9 3.90 3.96 -0.93
CA ALA A 9 3.02 3.02 -0.26
C ALA A 9 1.55 3.23 -0.65
N ARG A 10 1.09 4.49 -0.65
CA ARG A 10 -0.27 4.83 -1.09
C ARG A 10 -0.52 4.43 -2.56
N LYS A 11 0.44 4.71 -3.45
CA LYS A 11 0.31 4.32 -4.87
C LYS A 11 0.25 2.80 -5.04
N ALA A 12 1.10 2.06 -4.34
CA ALA A 12 1.12 0.60 -4.40
C ALA A 12 -0.19 -0.01 -3.91
N VAL A 13 -0.78 0.51 -2.82
CA VAL A 13 -2.09 0.08 -2.32
C VAL A 13 -3.19 0.38 -3.33
N MET A 14 -3.18 1.56 -3.97
CA MET A 14 -4.14 1.84 -5.04
C MET A 14 -3.99 0.90 -6.25
N GLN A 15 -2.76 0.54 -6.62
CA GLN A 15 -2.52 -0.45 -7.68
C GLN A 15 -3.07 -1.83 -7.30
N ALA A 16 -2.89 -2.27 -6.05
CA ALA A 16 -3.48 -3.52 -5.58
C ALA A 16 -5.02 -3.49 -5.63
N LYS A 17 -5.64 -2.36 -5.26
CA LYS A 17 -7.11 -2.18 -5.39
C LYS A 17 -7.56 -2.20 -6.86
N GLN A 18 -6.78 -1.61 -7.76
CA GLN A 18 -7.07 -1.66 -9.20
C GLN A 18 -6.92 -3.08 -9.76
N ALA A 19 -5.88 -3.81 -9.37
CA ALA A 19 -5.69 -5.21 -9.74
C ALA A 19 -6.84 -6.10 -9.25
N ALA A 20 -7.31 -5.89 -8.01
CA ALA A 20 -8.46 -6.62 -7.46
C ALA A 20 -9.75 -6.37 -8.25
N ASN A 21 -9.91 -5.16 -8.81
CA ASN A 21 -11.05 -4.81 -9.66
C ASN A 21 -10.84 -5.16 -11.16
N GLY A 22 -9.74 -5.84 -11.51
CA GLY A 22 -9.41 -6.17 -12.91
C GLY A 22 -9.06 -4.94 -13.78
N GLN A 23 -8.69 -3.82 -13.16
CA GLN A 23 -8.35 -2.55 -13.82
C GLN A 23 -6.85 -2.36 -14.02
N ALA A 24 -6.02 -3.27 -13.52
CA ALA A 24 -4.57 -3.24 -13.69
C ALA A 24 -4.07 -4.55 -14.35
N ASP A 25 -3.02 -4.43 -15.15
CA ASP A 25 -2.38 -5.54 -15.87
C ASP A 25 -1.52 -6.44 -14.96
N ILE A 26 -1.27 -6.01 -13.73
CA ILE A 26 -0.49 -6.75 -12.74
C ILE A 26 -1.37 -7.74 -11.97
N ASP A 27 -0.85 -8.95 -11.73
CA ASP A 27 -1.48 -9.93 -10.85
C ASP A 27 -1.75 -9.36 -9.46
N LEU A 28 -2.93 -9.65 -8.92
CA LEU A 28 -3.37 -9.18 -7.60
C LEU A 28 -2.35 -9.54 -6.51
N ASP A 29 -1.92 -10.80 -6.43
CA ASP A 29 -0.91 -11.26 -5.46
C ASP A 29 0.41 -10.48 -5.56
N ARG A 30 0.84 -10.18 -6.79
CA ARG A 30 2.07 -9.41 -7.03
C ARG A 30 1.89 -7.96 -6.60
N ALA A 31 0.75 -7.35 -6.91
CA ALA A 31 0.43 -5.99 -6.48
C ALA A 31 0.36 -5.88 -4.95
N ILE A 32 -0.23 -6.87 -4.28
CA ILE A 32 -0.28 -6.96 -2.81
C ILE A 32 1.13 -7.09 -2.23
N ALA A 33 1.99 -7.94 -2.79
CA ALA A 33 3.36 -8.11 -2.31
C ALA A 33 4.15 -6.78 -2.38
N ILE A 34 4.00 -6.04 -3.49
CA ILE A 34 4.62 -4.72 -3.68
C ILE A 34 4.08 -3.74 -2.64
N ALA A 35 2.76 -3.68 -2.45
CA ALA A 35 2.13 -2.81 -1.47
C ALA A 35 2.56 -3.10 -0.03
N LYS A 36 2.66 -4.38 0.37
CA LYS A 36 3.17 -4.79 1.70
C LYS A 36 4.61 -4.32 1.91
N ASN A 37 5.48 -4.46 0.91
CA ASN A 37 6.86 -4.01 0.99
C ASN A 37 6.98 -2.48 1.10
N ALA A 38 6.21 -1.75 0.29
CA ALA A 38 6.18 -0.29 0.31
C ALA A 38 5.62 0.25 1.64
N LEU A 39 4.55 -0.36 2.18
CA LEU A 39 3.98 -0.02 3.48
C LEU A 39 4.99 -0.24 4.62
N SER A 40 5.72 -1.36 4.61
CA SER A 40 6.76 -1.65 5.61
C SER A 40 7.88 -0.60 5.58
N SER A 41 8.37 -0.27 4.38
CA SER A 41 9.39 0.75 4.18
C SER A 41 8.91 2.13 4.62
N ALA A 42 7.69 2.52 4.25
CA ALA A 42 7.09 3.78 4.68
C ALA A 42 6.93 3.82 6.21
N TYR A 43 6.46 2.74 6.83
CA TYR A 43 6.22 2.68 8.27
C TYR A 43 7.50 2.90 9.10
N ALA A 44 8.63 2.37 8.62
CA ALA A 44 9.93 2.57 9.26
C ALA A 44 10.39 4.04 9.24
N HIS A 45 10.01 4.80 8.20
CA HIS A 45 10.49 6.17 7.94
C HIS A 45 9.40 7.25 8.07
N SER A 46 8.25 6.92 8.65
CA SER A 46 7.11 7.83 8.82
C SER A 46 6.97 8.35 10.26
N SER A 47 6.38 9.54 10.38
CA SER A 47 5.93 10.12 11.66
C SER A 47 4.76 9.33 12.25
N LEU A 48 4.43 9.59 13.52
CA LEU A 48 3.31 8.89 14.19
C LEU A 48 1.96 9.09 13.46
N ALA A 49 1.73 10.28 12.91
CA ALA A 49 0.51 10.59 12.16
C ALA A 49 0.45 9.81 10.83
N GLU A 50 1.56 9.76 10.09
CA GLU A 50 1.65 8.99 8.84
C GLU A 50 1.55 7.48 9.11
N LYS A 51 2.11 6.98 10.22
CA LYS A 51 1.98 5.57 10.64
C LYS A 51 0.52 5.18 10.89
N ALA A 52 -0.31 6.10 11.38
CA ALA A 52 -1.74 5.83 11.54
C ALA A 52 -2.42 5.65 10.17
N GLN A 53 -2.12 6.51 9.19
CA GLN A 53 -2.62 6.37 7.82
C GLN A 53 -2.10 5.13 7.11
N LEU A 54 -0.82 4.78 7.29
CA LEU A 54 -0.24 3.55 6.72
C LEU A 54 -0.91 2.30 7.28
N ARG A 55 -1.33 2.30 8.56
CA ARG A 55 -2.10 1.18 9.11
C ARG A 55 -3.47 1.03 8.43
N GLN A 56 -4.16 2.13 8.16
CA GLN A 56 -5.43 2.08 7.41
C GLN A 56 -5.23 1.47 6.02
N PHE A 57 -4.16 1.86 5.32
CA PHE A 57 -3.85 1.27 4.02
C PHE A 57 -3.49 -0.22 4.10
N GLN A 58 -2.86 -0.66 5.19
CA GLN A 58 -2.57 -2.07 5.42
C GLN A 58 -3.86 -2.87 5.65
N GLU A 59 -4.80 -2.34 6.43
CA GLU A 59 -6.12 -2.96 6.64
C GLU A 59 -6.91 -3.06 5.33
N GLU A 60 -6.91 -2.00 4.52
CA GLU A 60 -7.53 -2.01 3.18
C GLU A 60 -6.89 -3.08 2.27
N LEU A 61 -5.58 -3.28 2.37
CA LEU A 61 -4.87 -4.27 1.57
C LEU A 61 -5.19 -5.70 2.02
N ASP A 62 -5.29 -5.94 3.33
CA ASP A 62 -5.64 -7.24 3.90
C ASP A 62 -7.07 -7.66 3.51
N GLN A 63 -8.00 -6.70 3.39
CA GLN A 63 -9.35 -6.95 2.89
C GLN A 63 -9.40 -7.45 1.44
N LEU A 64 -8.38 -7.19 0.63
CA LEU A 64 -8.29 -7.70 -0.75
C LEU A 64 -7.79 -9.14 -0.81
N THR A 65 -7.17 -9.64 0.28
CA THR A 65 -6.62 -11.00 0.39
C THR A 65 -7.53 -11.98 1.11
N GLN A 66 -8.67 -11.52 1.63
CA GLN A 66 -9.60 -12.30 2.45
C GLN A 66 -10.77 -12.83 1.60
#